data_AF-A0A098B662-F1
#
_entry.id   AF-A0A098B662-F1
#
_cell.length_a   1.000
_cell.length_b   1.000
_cell.length_c   1.000
_cell.angle_alpha   90.00
_cell.angle_beta   90.00
_cell.angle_gamma   90.00
#
_symmetry.space_group_name_H-M   'P 1'
#
loop_
_entity.id
_entity.type
_entity.pdbx_description
1 polymer ?
#
loop_
_entity_poly.entity_id
_entity_poly.type
_entity_poly.pdbx_seq_one_letter_code
_entity_poly.pdbx_strand_id
1 'polypeptide(L)'
;MSKSYAVLPCNGLDKCAGGISREVALVLSESTDSEIICPVFYRVADVRYNKLAQEKPLLVIDGCATRCASKLAAEKNLKIAEKINITEEAKSRGVALTQSLRLGENEMVMVKEIINKIAKEQGSPDQESDSISLPESLAYEVYKKDKFIFRVPKNSGFYFNENDVWVYVVGNKARVGVTDYVQQSLSDIMFFTPPALGAEIEQFEEVGNIESGKAVFEIISPISGTITAINERLLEAPELINQNPYEDGWIAEMELSDFASDKELILDFEGYFPVLKRKVDEFHV
;
A
#
# COMPACT_ATOMS: atom_id res chain seq x y z
N MET A 1 -1.77 12.05 5.57
CA MET A 1 -2.00 12.01 7.04
C MET A 1 -3.01 10.90 7.33
N SER A 2 -2.67 9.92 8.17
CA SER A 2 -3.61 8.84 8.56
C SER A 2 -4.86 9.43 9.21
N LYS A 3 -6.05 8.93 8.87
CA LYS A 3 -7.33 9.39 9.41
C LYS A 3 -7.34 9.12 10.92
N SER A 4 -7.45 10.17 11.73
CA SER A 4 -7.53 10.06 13.19
C SER A 4 -8.98 9.96 13.65
N TYR A 5 -9.26 9.11 14.64
CA TYR A 5 -10.62 8.88 15.14
C TYR A 5 -10.79 9.33 16.59
N ALA A 6 -12.02 9.71 16.93
CA ALA A 6 -12.49 9.62 18.29
C ALA A 6 -12.99 8.17 18.50
N VAL A 7 -12.30 7.39 19.33
CA VAL A 7 -12.58 5.95 19.47
C VAL A 7 -13.39 5.69 20.75
N LEU A 8 -14.61 5.19 20.60
CA LEU A 8 -15.48 4.79 21.71
C LEU A 8 -15.54 3.25 21.81
N PRO A 9 -14.70 2.62 22.65
CA PRO A 9 -14.74 1.18 22.87
C PRO A 9 -15.91 0.75 23.77
N CYS A 10 -16.15 -0.55 23.83
CA CYS A 10 -17.15 -1.14 24.71
C CYS A 10 -16.70 -1.08 26.17
N ASN A 11 -17.66 -0.89 27.08
CA ASN A 11 -17.42 -0.98 28.52
C ASN A 11 -17.24 -2.42 29.06
N GLY A 12 -17.44 -3.45 28.22
CA GLY A 12 -17.58 -4.85 28.63
C GLY A 12 -16.29 -5.54 29.09
N LEU A 13 -15.69 -5.05 30.17
CA LEU A 13 -14.44 -5.56 30.76
C LEU A 13 -14.52 -7.01 31.26
N ASP A 14 -15.72 -7.60 31.34
CA ASP A 14 -15.99 -8.94 31.83
C ASP A 14 -15.99 -10.02 30.74
N LYS A 15 -15.69 -9.66 29.49
CA LYS A 15 -15.65 -10.59 28.35
C LYS A 15 -14.39 -10.37 27.51
N CYS A 16 -13.85 -11.46 26.96
CA CYS A 16 -12.74 -11.43 26.01
C CYS A 16 -12.95 -10.39 24.89
N ALA A 17 -14.16 -10.36 24.31
CA ALA A 17 -14.52 -9.38 23.29
C ALA A 17 -14.40 -7.91 23.73
N GLY A 18 -14.65 -7.59 25.00
CA GLY A 18 -14.43 -6.24 25.52
C GLY A 18 -12.96 -5.95 25.79
N GLY A 19 -12.18 -6.97 26.16
CA GLY A 19 -10.72 -6.90 26.20
C GLY A 19 -10.14 -6.54 24.83
N ILE A 20 -10.56 -7.24 23.77
CA ILE A 20 -10.16 -6.95 22.39
C ILE A 20 -10.61 -5.54 21.99
N SER A 21 -11.84 -5.14 22.30
CA SER A 21 -12.34 -3.79 22.01
C SER A 21 -11.48 -2.70 22.65
N ARG A 22 -11.03 -2.90 23.89
CA ARG A 22 -10.12 -1.99 24.60
C ARG A 22 -8.74 -1.98 23.95
N GLU A 23 -8.19 -3.15 23.64
CA GLU A 23 -6.85 -3.27 23.07
C GLU A 23 -6.77 -2.61 21.69
N VAL A 24 -7.78 -2.80 20.84
CA VAL A 24 -7.89 -2.10 19.55
C VAL A 24 -7.86 -0.58 19.75
N ALA A 25 -8.62 -0.06 20.72
CA ALA A 25 -8.63 1.38 20.99
C ALA A 25 -7.26 1.90 21.48
N LEU A 26 -6.56 1.13 22.31
CA LEU A 26 -5.21 1.47 22.80
C LEU A 26 -4.20 1.49 21.66
N VAL A 27 -4.12 0.41 20.88
CA VAL A 27 -3.19 0.32 19.75
C VAL A 27 -3.44 1.45 18.75
N LEU A 28 -4.70 1.77 18.41
CA LEU A 28 -5.00 2.91 17.54
C LEU A 28 -4.50 4.24 18.10
N SER A 29 -4.64 4.47 19.40
CA SER A 29 -4.19 5.72 20.02
C SER A 29 -2.66 5.83 20.13
N GLU A 30 -1.96 4.69 20.13
CA GLU A 30 -0.50 4.65 20.15
C GLU A 30 0.10 4.76 18.74
N SER A 31 -0.59 4.21 17.74
CA SER A 31 -0.09 4.15 16.36
C SER A 31 -0.60 5.27 15.45
N THR A 32 -1.57 6.08 15.90
CA THR A 32 -2.17 7.17 15.12
C THR A 32 -2.49 8.37 16.02
N ASP A 33 -2.92 9.49 15.45
CA ASP A 33 -3.46 10.63 16.21
C ASP A 33 -4.89 10.37 16.76
N SER A 34 -5.33 9.11 16.88
CA SER A 34 -6.65 8.78 17.41
C SER A 34 -6.71 8.95 18.92
N GLU A 35 -7.86 9.36 19.44
CA GLU A 35 -8.07 9.60 20.87
C GLU A 35 -9.22 8.76 21.41
N ILE A 36 -9.04 8.21 22.61
CA ILE A 36 -10.02 7.31 23.23
C ILE A 36 -11.06 8.10 24.04
N ILE A 37 -12.33 7.87 23.73
CA ILE A 37 -13.46 8.24 24.57
C ILE A 37 -13.68 7.12 25.59
N CYS A 38 -13.34 7.36 26.85
CA CYS A 38 -13.60 6.40 27.92
C CYS A 38 -15.12 6.32 28.20
N PRO A 39 -15.78 5.17 27.99
CA PRO A 39 -17.24 5.04 28.16
C PRO A 39 -17.72 5.34 29.58
N VAL A 40 -16.88 5.03 30.58
CA VAL A 40 -17.18 5.27 32.00
C VAL A 40 -17.13 6.77 32.29
N PHE A 41 -16.04 7.44 31.91
CA PHE A 41 -15.89 8.87 32.18
C PHE A 41 -16.80 9.74 31.31
N TYR A 42 -17.26 9.25 30.16
CA TYR A 42 -18.15 10.04 29.31
C TYR A 42 -19.52 10.32 29.94
N ARG A 43 -19.95 9.52 30.92
CA ARG A 43 -21.16 9.83 31.70
C ARG A 43 -20.97 10.99 32.68
N VAL A 44 -19.72 11.33 33.02
CA VAL A 44 -19.36 12.32 34.05
C VAL A 44 -18.69 13.57 33.44
N ALA A 45 -17.95 13.42 32.34
CA ALA A 45 -17.17 14.46 31.68
C ALA A 45 -17.59 14.61 30.20
N ASP A 46 -18.84 15.00 29.98
CA ASP A 46 -19.45 15.06 28.65
C ASP A 46 -18.85 16.13 27.73
N VAL A 47 -18.52 17.32 28.26
CA VAL A 47 -17.98 18.44 27.47
C VAL A 47 -16.72 18.07 26.70
N ARG A 48 -15.74 17.41 27.35
CA ARG A 48 -14.47 17.02 26.72
C ARG A 48 -14.70 16.07 25.55
N TYR A 49 -15.46 15.01 25.78
CA TYR A 49 -15.64 13.96 24.79
C TYR A 49 -16.63 14.34 23.68
N ASN A 50 -17.59 15.23 23.97
CA ASN A 50 -18.42 15.84 22.94
C ASN A 50 -17.57 16.66 21.97
N LYS A 51 -16.64 17.48 22.49
CA LYS A 51 -15.71 18.25 21.65
C LYS A 51 -14.85 17.32 20.79
N LEU A 52 -14.28 16.27 21.39
CA LEU A 52 -13.48 15.29 20.67
C LEU A 52 -14.26 14.59 19.55
N ALA A 53 -15.50 14.19 19.81
CA ALA A 53 -16.38 13.56 18.82
C ALA A 53 -16.89 14.52 17.72
N GLN A 54 -16.72 15.83 17.90
CA GLN A 54 -16.98 16.84 16.87
C GLN A 54 -15.74 17.12 16.01
N GLU A 55 -14.55 17.02 16.59
CA GLU A 55 -13.27 17.29 15.91
C GLU A 55 -12.80 16.11 15.05
N LYS A 56 -13.09 14.87 15.47
CA LYS A 56 -12.65 13.65 14.79
C LYS A 56 -13.84 12.74 14.45
N PRO A 57 -13.80 11.98 13.33
CA PRO A 57 -14.80 10.96 13.04
C PRO A 57 -14.91 9.95 14.19
N LEU A 58 -16.14 9.64 14.60
CA LEU A 58 -16.39 8.71 15.70
C LEU A 58 -16.34 7.26 15.22
N LEU A 59 -15.40 6.49 15.74
CA LEU A 59 -15.34 5.04 15.63
C LEU A 59 -15.94 4.40 16.88
N VAL A 60 -16.96 3.55 16.71
CA VAL A 60 -17.58 2.81 17.80
C VAL A 60 -17.20 1.34 17.73
N ILE A 61 -16.66 0.79 18.82
CA ILE A 61 -16.26 -0.62 18.90
C ILE A 61 -17.12 -1.34 19.95
N ASP A 62 -18.08 -2.14 19.51
CA ASP A 62 -18.91 -2.97 20.37
C ASP A 62 -18.26 -4.34 20.59
N GLY A 63 -18.25 -4.84 21.83
CA GLY A 63 -17.73 -6.18 22.11
C GLY A 63 -18.68 -7.28 21.67
N CYS A 64 -19.98 -7.13 21.92
CA CYS A 64 -20.98 -8.18 21.70
C CYS A 64 -22.35 -7.61 21.32
N ALA A 65 -23.35 -8.48 21.19
CA ALA A 65 -24.72 -8.13 20.79
C ALA A 65 -25.40 -7.10 21.74
N THR A 66 -24.91 -6.93 22.96
CA THR A 66 -25.43 -5.93 23.91
C THR A 66 -25.21 -4.50 23.43
N ARG A 67 -24.20 -4.28 22.57
CA ARG A 67 -23.90 -3.03 21.86
C ARG A 67 -23.81 -1.78 22.76
N CYS A 68 -23.11 -1.91 23.88
CA CYS A 68 -23.06 -0.88 24.92
C CYS A 68 -22.42 0.43 24.45
N ALA A 69 -21.41 0.38 23.57
CA ALA A 69 -20.76 1.58 23.05
C ALA A 69 -21.70 2.32 22.07
N SER A 70 -22.34 1.58 21.18
CA SER A 70 -23.35 2.15 20.27
C SER A 70 -24.53 2.78 21.01
N LYS A 71 -25.02 2.14 22.08
CA LYS A 71 -26.10 2.70 22.91
C LYS A 71 -25.67 4.00 23.57
N LEU A 72 -24.45 4.06 24.10
CA LEU A 72 -23.90 5.30 24.69
C LEU A 72 -23.74 6.42 23.65
N ALA A 73 -23.25 6.10 22.45
CA ALA A 73 -23.17 7.06 21.35
C ALA A 73 -24.56 7.63 20.99
N ALA A 74 -25.58 6.77 20.93
CA ALA A 74 -26.96 7.18 20.68
C ALA A 74 -27.55 8.02 21.82
N GLU A 75 -27.34 7.62 23.09
CA GLU A 75 -27.75 8.40 24.27
C GLU A 75 -27.16 9.82 24.26
N LYS A 76 -25.94 9.97 23.71
CA LYS A 76 -25.22 11.23 23.61
C LYS A 76 -25.43 11.98 22.29
N ASN A 77 -26.31 11.48 21.42
CA ASN A 77 -26.59 12.05 20.09
C ASN A 77 -25.33 12.23 19.22
N LEU A 78 -24.37 11.31 19.30
CA LEU A 78 -23.17 11.38 18.49
C LEU A 78 -23.39 10.82 17.09
N LYS A 79 -22.75 11.45 16.10
CA LYS A 79 -22.71 10.96 14.72
C LYS A 79 -21.63 9.88 14.59
N ILE A 80 -22.04 8.63 14.44
CA ILE A 80 -21.12 7.49 14.24
C ILE A 80 -20.63 7.53 12.79
N ALA A 81 -19.31 7.59 12.61
CA ALA A 81 -18.69 7.48 11.29
C ALA A 81 -18.49 6.00 10.91
N GLU A 82 -17.96 5.21 11.84
CA GLU A 82 -17.66 3.79 11.63
C GLU A 82 -18.03 2.97 12.87
N LYS A 83 -18.34 1.68 12.64
CA LYS A 83 -18.80 0.79 13.69
C LYS A 83 -18.29 -0.63 13.49
N ILE A 84 -17.74 -1.20 14.55
CA ILE A 84 -17.20 -2.56 14.59
C ILE A 84 -17.87 -3.35 15.70
N ASN A 85 -18.16 -4.62 15.45
CA ASN A 85 -18.57 -5.56 16.49
C ASN A 85 -17.58 -6.74 16.57
N ILE A 86 -16.86 -6.85 17.69
CA ILE A 86 -15.81 -7.85 17.87
C ILE A 86 -16.34 -9.29 17.73
N THR A 87 -17.53 -9.57 18.29
CA THR A 87 -18.10 -10.92 18.21
C THR A 87 -18.53 -11.27 16.77
N GLU A 88 -19.03 -10.31 16.00
CA GLU A 88 -19.39 -10.52 14.59
C GLU A 88 -18.12 -10.73 13.74
N GLU A 89 -17.06 -9.96 13.99
CA GLU A 89 -15.76 -10.10 13.33
C GLU A 89 -15.07 -11.43 13.66
N ALA A 90 -15.23 -11.96 14.88
CA ALA A 90 -14.70 -13.27 15.27
C ALA A 90 -15.38 -14.38 14.47
N LYS A 91 -16.70 -14.28 14.33
CA LYS A 91 -17.53 -15.27 13.62
C LYS A 91 -17.22 -15.30 12.13
N SER A 92 -17.10 -14.14 11.48
CA SER A 92 -16.79 -14.08 10.04
C SER A 92 -15.43 -14.71 9.70
N ARG A 93 -14.51 -14.72 10.67
CA ARG A 93 -13.15 -15.27 10.53
C ARG A 93 -12.99 -16.70 11.08
N GLY A 94 -14.05 -17.29 11.61
CA GLY A 94 -13.99 -18.62 12.21
C GLY A 94 -13.17 -18.69 13.52
N VAL A 95 -12.95 -17.56 14.19
CA VAL A 95 -12.18 -17.49 15.44
C VAL A 95 -13.11 -17.68 16.64
N ALA A 96 -12.82 -18.66 17.50
CA ALA A 96 -13.53 -18.86 18.75
C ALA A 96 -12.91 -18.00 19.86
N LEU A 97 -13.65 -17.02 20.36
CA LEU A 97 -13.22 -16.19 21.48
C LEU A 97 -13.16 -17.00 22.77
N THR A 98 -12.08 -16.85 23.52
CA THR A 98 -11.91 -17.52 24.81
C THR A 98 -12.79 -16.88 25.91
N GLN A 99 -12.92 -17.57 27.04
CA GLN A 99 -13.53 -17.01 28.26
C GLN A 99 -12.51 -16.23 29.11
N SER A 100 -11.23 -16.22 28.70
CA SER A 100 -10.16 -15.50 29.39
C SER A 100 -10.30 -14.00 29.19
N LEU A 101 -10.04 -13.22 30.24
CA LEU A 101 -9.90 -11.77 30.15
C LEU A 101 -8.51 -11.33 29.68
N ARG A 102 -7.52 -12.23 29.75
CA ARG A 102 -6.19 -12.00 29.17
C ARG A 102 -6.22 -12.42 27.72
N LEU A 103 -5.83 -11.51 26.83
CA LEU A 103 -5.71 -11.75 25.40
C LEU A 103 -4.50 -12.67 25.16
N GLY A 104 -4.73 -13.79 24.47
CA GLY A 104 -3.69 -14.68 24.00
C GLY A 104 -3.23 -14.31 22.59
N GLU A 105 -2.40 -15.15 21.99
CA GLU A 105 -1.85 -14.91 20.65
C GLU A 105 -2.95 -14.77 19.59
N ASN A 106 -3.99 -15.61 19.65
CA ASN A 106 -5.11 -15.57 18.71
C ASN A 106 -5.91 -14.27 18.80
N GLU A 107 -6.19 -13.80 20.02
CA GLU A 107 -6.86 -12.52 20.22
C GLU A 107 -5.97 -11.35 19.78
N MET A 108 -4.66 -11.41 19.98
CA MET A 108 -3.73 -10.38 19.52
C MET A 108 -3.60 -10.35 17.99
N VAL A 109 -3.64 -11.50 17.31
CA VAL A 109 -3.76 -11.56 15.85
C VAL A 109 -5.05 -10.87 15.41
N MET A 110 -6.16 -11.15 16.07
CA MET A 110 -7.43 -10.51 15.78
C MET A 110 -7.40 -8.99 15.98
N VAL A 111 -6.77 -8.51 17.06
CA VAL A 111 -6.54 -7.07 17.27
C VAL A 111 -5.80 -6.48 16.07
N LYS A 112 -4.68 -7.08 15.65
CA LYS A 112 -3.90 -6.60 14.49
C LYS A 112 -4.72 -6.58 13.20
N GLU A 113 -5.51 -7.61 12.95
CA GLU A 113 -6.37 -7.67 11.76
C GLU A 113 -7.45 -6.59 11.76
N ILE A 114 -8.06 -6.32 12.91
CA ILE A 114 -9.04 -5.24 13.08
C ILE A 114 -8.38 -3.88 12.87
N ILE A 115 -7.18 -3.66 13.41
CA ILE A 115 -6.41 -2.43 13.19
C ILE A 115 -6.11 -2.26 11.69
N ASN A 116 -5.67 -3.32 11.02
CA ASN A 116 -5.40 -3.29 9.58
C ASN A 116 -6.68 -3.02 8.78
N LYS A 117 -7.83 -3.57 9.20
CA LYS A 117 -9.12 -3.29 8.58
C LYS A 117 -9.52 -1.82 8.75
N ILE A 118 -9.39 -1.28 9.97
CA ILE A 118 -9.66 0.14 10.27
C ILE A 118 -8.73 1.03 9.44
N ALA A 119 -7.44 0.69 9.35
CA ALA A 119 -6.47 1.40 8.53
C ALA A 119 -6.82 1.35 7.02
N LYS A 120 -7.36 0.23 6.53
CA LYS A 120 -7.85 0.10 5.15
C LYS A 120 -9.15 0.88 4.90
N GLU A 121 -10.03 1.00 5.89
CA GLU A 121 -11.27 1.80 5.84
C GLU A 121 -11.02 3.33 6.01
N GLN A 122 -9.74 3.76 6.14
CA GLN A 122 -9.34 5.18 6.17
C GLN A 122 -9.29 5.85 4.77
N GLY A 123 -9.52 5.10 3.69
CA GLY A 123 -9.88 5.65 2.38
C GLY A 123 -11.38 5.95 2.30
N SER A 124 -11.76 7.06 1.66
CA SER A 124 -13.15 7.40 1.29
C SER A 124 -13.86 6.27 0.50
N PRO A 125 -15.21 6.26 0.45
CA PRO A 125 -15.94 5.34 -0.43
C PRO A 125 -15.50 5.56 -1.87
N ASP A 126 -15.16 4.47 -2.56
CA ASP A 126 -14.46 4.39 -3.85
C ASP A 126 -12.95 4.67 -3.80
N GLN A 127 -12.19 3.90 -3.02
CA GLN A 127 -10.86 3.44 -3.43
C GLN A 127 -10.66 1.99 -2.96
N GLU A 128 -10.78 1.04 -3.89
CA GLU A 128 -10.09 -0.24 -3.78
C GLU A 128 -8.62 0.08 -3.43
N SER A 129 -7.99 -0.69 -2.55
CA SER A 129 -6.55 -0.53 -2.32
C SER A 129 -5.81 -0.87 -3.61
N ASP A 130 -5.53 0.18 -4.38
CA ASP A 130 -5.01 0.14 -5.74
C ASP A 130 -3.48 0.01 -5.81
N SER A 131 -2.83 -0.36 -4.71
CA SER A 131 -1.43 -0.74 -4.78
C SER A 131 -1.35 -2.01 -5.62
N ILE A 132 -0.71 -1.92 -6.78
CA ILE A 132 -0.56 -3.05 -7.69
C ILE A 132 0.23 -4.13 -6.95
N SER A 133 -0.40 -5.25 -6.64
CA SER A 133 0.32 -6.38 -6.04
C SER A 133 1.02 -7.16 -7.15
N LEU A 134 2.35 -7.23 -7.07
CA LEU A 134 3.11 -8.15 -7.90
C LEU A 134 2.72 -9.61 -7.58
N PRO A 135 2.95 -10.55 -8.50
CA PRO A 135 2.79 -11.98 -8.22
C PRO A 135 3.62 -12.40 -6.99
N GLU A 136 3.12 -13.37 -6.22
CA GLU A 136 3.82 -13.90 -5.03
C GLU A 136 5.24 -14.42 -5.32
N SER A 137 5.51 -14.77 -6.58
CA SER A 137 6.86 -15.09 -7.06
C SER A 137 7.06 -14.62 -8.50
N LEU A 138 8.18 -13.93 -8.75
CA LEU A 138 8.63 -13.60 -10.10
C LEU A 138 9.56 -14.69 -10.63
N ALA A 139 9.22 -15.21 -11.82
CA ALA A 139 10.06 -16.15 -12.54
C ALA A 139 10.95 -15.37 -13.51
N TYR A 140 12.27 -15.50 -13.34
CA TYR A 140 13.24 -14.77 -14.17
C TYR A 140 13.89 -15.67 -15.21
N GLU A 141 14.04 -15.15 -16.43
CA GLU A 141 15.07 -15.62 -17.34
C GLU A 141 16.37 -14.85 -17.10
N VAL A 142 17.51 -15.52 -17.25
CA VAL A 142 18.81 -14.94 -16.95
C VAL A 142 19.71 -14.94 -18.19
N TYR A 143 20.33 -13.81 -18.48
CA TYR A 143 21.44 -13.70 -19.42
C TYR A 143 22.72 -13.32 -18.70
N LYS A 144 23.83 -14.01 -19.00
CA LYS A 144 25.12 -13.77 -18.35
C LYS A 144 26.16 -13.38 -19.38
N LYS A 145 26.92 -12.33 -19.09
CA LYS A 145 28.11 -11.92 -19.85
C LYS A 145 29.22 -11.59 -18.87
N ASP A 146 30.31 -12.35 -18.96
CA ASP A 146 31.43 -12.29 -18.01
C ASP A 146 30.97 -12.41 -16.54
N LYS A 147 31.12 -11.33 -15.76
CA LYS A 147 30.70 -11.25 -14.35
C LYS A 147 29.28 -10.71 -14.15
N PHE A 148 28.66 -10.19 -15.20
CA PHE A 148 27.35 -9.53 -15.14
C PHE A 148 26.21 -10.54 -15.37
N ILE A 149 25.12 -10.37 -14.63
CA ILE A 149 23.95 -11.26 -14.63
C ILE A 149 22.71 -10.41 -14.80
N PHE A 150 22.06 -10.49 -15.95
CA PHE A 150 20.85 -9.73 -16.27
C PHE A 150 19.63 -10.62 -16.11
N ARG A 151 18.65 -10.18 -15.32
CA ARG A 151 17.39 -10.90 -15.08
C ARG A 151 16.25 -10.20 -15.80
N VAL A 152 15.33 -10.96 -16.37
CA VAL A 152 14.08 -10.43 -16.97
C VAL A 152 12.90 -11.27 -16.49
N PRO A 153 11.84 -10.67 -15.90
CA PRO A 153 10.69 -11.44 -15.47
C PRO A 153 9.91 -11.97 -16.69
N LYS A 154 9.46 -13.22 -16.59
CA LYS A 154 8.66 -13.92 -17.62
C LYS A 154 7.17 -13.87 -17.31
N ASN A 155 6.79 -13.32 -16.16
CA ASN A 155 5.41 -13.30 -15.70
C ASN A 155 4.54 -12.48 -16.67
N SER A 156 3.34 -13.00 -16.96
CA SER A 156 2.34 -12.26 -17.72
C SER A 156 2.01 -10.93 -17.03
N GLY A 157 1.78 -9.89 -17.81
CA GLY A 157 1.50 -8.55 -17.33
C GLY A 157 2.72 -7.63 -17.32
N PHE A 158 3.93 -8.19 -17.39
CA PHE A 158 5.13 -7.39 -17.69
C PHE A 158 5.25 -7.09 -19.17
N TYR A 159 5.50 -5.82 -19.46
CA TYR A 159 5.88 -5.32 -20.78
C TYR A 159 7.09 -4.39 -20.64
N PHE A 160 7.79 -4.17 -21.74
CA PHE A 160 9.05 -3.45 -21.80
C PHE A 160 9.08 -2.57 -23.05
N ASN A 161 9.86 -1.50 -23.05
CA ASN A 161 10.16 -0.76 -24.27
C ASN A 161 11.65 -0.88 -24.64
N GLU A 162 12.02 -0.36 -25.81
CA GLU A 162 13.42 -0.34 -26.24
C GLU A 162 14.30 0.61 -25.40
N ASN A 163 13.73 1.43 -24.52
CA ASN A 163 14.47 2.27 -23.58
C ASN A 163 14.76 1.53 -22.25
N ASP A 164 14.53 0.22 -22.18
CA ASP A 164 14.83 -0.61 -21.02
C ASP A 164 14.03 -0.20 -19.76
N VAL A 165 12.84 0.35 -19.97
CA VAL A 165 11.81 0.63 -18.96
C VAL A 165 10.76 -0.48 -19.02
N TRP A 166 10.32 -0.93 -17.85
CA TRP A 166 9.27 -1.95 -17.73
C TRP A 166 7.98 -1.37 -17.17
N VAL A 167 6.87 -2.01 -17.53
CA VAL A 167 5.56 -1.79 -16.93
C VAL A 167 4.92 -3.13 -16.54
N TYR A 168 4.34 -3.20 -15.35
CA TYR A 168 3.50 -4.30 -14.90
C TYR A 168 2.04 -3.87 -14.83
N VAL A 169 1.20 -4.48 -15.66
CA VAL A 169 -0.21 -4.09 -15.85
C VAL A 169 -1.16 -5.04 -15.14
N VAL A 170 -2.07 -4.48 -14.34
CA VAL A 170 -3.17 -5.18 -13.67
C VAL A 170 -4.46 -4.38 -13.84
N GLY A 171 -5.39 -4.89 -14.65
CA GLY A 171 -6.64 -4.19 -14.95
C GLY A 171 -6.37 -2.88 -15.70
N ASN A 172 -6.85 -1.75 -15.16
CA ASN A 172 -6.54 -0.41 -15.70
C ASN A 172 -5.32 0.25 -15.05
N LYS A 173 -4.59 -0.46 -14.19
CA LYS A 173 -3.47 0.09 -13.44
C LYS A 173 -2.15 -0.49 -13.93
N ALA A 174 -1.11 0.32 -13.83
CA ALA A 174 0.22 -0.02 -14.25
C ALA A 174 1.26 0.45 -13.25
N ARG A 175 2.27 -0.39 -12.98
CA ARG A 175 3.46 -0.03 -12.20
C ARG A 175 4.63 0.08 -13.15
N VAL A 176 5.40 1.15 -13.04
CA VAL A 176 6.55 1.44 -13.92
C VAL A 176 7.85 1.29 -13.15
N GLY A 177 8.92 0.89 -13.83
CA GLY A 177 10.28 0.91 -13.29
C GLY A 177 11.33 0.71 -14.38
N VAL A 178 12.60 0.65 -13.99
CA VAL A 178 13.72 0.40 -14.92
C VAL A 178 14.19 -1.05 -14.82
N THR A 179 14.67 -1.59 -15.93
CA THR A 179 15.12 -3.00 -15.99
C THR A 179 16.46 -3.22 -15.29
N ASP A 180 16.80 -4.50 -15.05
CA ASP A 180 18.08 -4.93 -14.49
C ASP A 180 19.27 -4.51 -15.39
N TYR A 181 19.03 -4.26 -16.68
CA TYR A 181 20.02 -3.72 -17.61
C TYR A 181 20.39 -2.27 -17.29
N VAL A 182 19.40 -1.41 -17.03
CA VAL A 182 19.61 0.01 -16.72
C VAL A 182 20.42 0.15 -15.45
N GLN A 183 20.02 -0.54 -14.38
CA GLN A 183 20.70 -0.42 -13.09
C GLN A 183 22.16 -0.90 -13.16
N GLN A 184 22.46 -1.97 -13.90
CA GLN A 184 23.85 -2.42 -14.09
C GLN A 184 24.68 -1.44 -14.93
N SER A 185 24.06 -0.83 -15.95
CA SER A 185 24.72 0.15 -16.80
C SER A 185 25.11 1.40 -16.00
N LEU A 186 24.19 1.88 -15.16
CA LEU A 186 24.37 3.06 -14.31
C LEU A 186 25.22 2.82 -13.07
N SER A 187 25.46 1.56 -12.67
CA SER A 187 26.10 1.22 -11.39
C SER A 187 25.34 1.82 -10.20
N ASP A 188 26.01 2.46 -9.24
CA ASP A 188 25.39 2.92 -8.00
C ASP A 188 24.44 4.11 -8.26
N ILE A 189 23.13 3.87 -8.12
CA ILE A 189 22.11 4.91 -8.26
C ILE A 189 22.06 5.71 -6.95
N MET A 190 22.21 7.03 -7.06
CA MET A 190 22.38 7.94 -5.93
C MET A 190 21.18 8.88 -5.73
N PHE A 191 20.42 9.17 -6.79
CA PHE A 191 19.25 10.05 -6.70
C PHE A 191 18.10 9.54 -7.57
N PHE A 192 16.89 9.82 -7.11
CA PHE A 192 15.65 9.62 -7.85
C PHE A 192 14.82 10.92 -7.83
N THR A 193 14.43 11.39 -9.01
CA THR A 193 13.50 12.50 -9.19
C THR A 193 12.15 11.92 -9.63
N PRO A 194 11.12 11.91 -8.76
CA PRO A 194 9.82 11.35 -9.10
C PRO A 194 9.03 12.26 -10.04
N PRO A 195 8.06 11.72 -10.79
CA PRO A 195 7.04 12.53 -11.45
C PRO A 195 6.09 13.17 -10.42
N ALA A 196 5.30 14.15 -10.85
CA ALA A 196 4.28 14.74 -9.99
C ALA A 196 3.06 13.81 -9.86
N LEU A 197 2.55 13.63 -8.64
CA LEU A 197 1.27 12.94 -8.42
C LEU A 197 0.14 13.66 -9.16
N GLY A 198 -0.69 12.89 -9.87
CA GLY A 198 -1.78 13.41 -10.69
C GLY A 198 -1.36 13.96 -12.05
N ALA A 199 -0.08 13.90 -12.43
CA ALA A 199 0.35 14.28 -13.77
C ALA A 199 -0.21 13.31 -14.82
N GLU A 200 -0.67 13.85 -15.94
CA GLU A 200 -0.96 13.08 -17.16
C GLU A 200 0.34 12.93 -17.95
N ILE A 201 0.68 11.69 -18.32
CA ILE A 201 1.89 11.31 -19.03
C ILE A 201 1.46 10.55 -20.28
N GLU A 202 1.93 10.98 -21.45
CA GLU A 202 1.74 10.25 -22.70
C GLU A 202 2.86 9.21 -22.92
N GLN A 203 2.60 8.20 -23.75
CA GLN A 203 3.63 7.26 -24.16
C GLN A 203 4.82 8.03 -24.78
N PHE A 204 6.03 7.65 -24.37
CA PHE A 204 7.29 8.30 -24.74
C PHE A 204 7.59 9.66 -24.07
N GLU A 205 6.78 10.09 -23.11
CA GLU A 205 7.13 11.22 -22.23
C GLU A 205 7.96 10.77 -21.01
N GLU A 206 8.64 11.74 -20.36
CA GLU A 206 9.44 11.48 -19.16
C GLU A 206 8.53 11.22 -17.93
N VAL A 207 8.74 10.09 -17.26
CA VAL A 207 8.09 9.69 -16.01
C VAL A 207 9.11 9.67 -14.85
N GLY A 208 9.85 10.77 -14.73
CA GLY A 208 10.94 10.95 -13.76
C GLY A 208 12.31 10.51 -14.27
N ASN A 209 13.32 10.64 -13.43
CA ASN A 209 14.70 10.31 -13.76
C ASN A 209 15.47 9.76 -12.55
N ILE A 210 16.54 9.02 -12.85
CA ILE A 210 17.50 8.50 -11.86
C ILE A 210 18.91 8.98 -12.20
N GLU A 211 19.72 9.21 -11.18
CA GLU A 211 21.09 9.69 -11.34
C GLU A 211 22.08 8.79 -10.62
N SER A 212 23.20 8.53 -11.31
CA SER A 212 24.36 7.79 -10.80
C SER A 212 25.62 8.62 -10.97
N GLY A 213 26.74 8.15 -10.43
CA GLY A 213 28.05 8.79 -10.67
C GLY A 213 28.49 8.78 -12.15
N LYS A 214 27.80 8.04 -13.02
CA LYS A 214 28.11 7.95 -14.46
C LYS A 214 27.24 8.87 -15.32
N ALA A 215 25.95 8.95 -15.05
CA ALA A 215 24.97 9.61 -15.89
C ALA A 215 23.64 9.86 -15.16
N VAL A 216 22.87 10.79 -15.72
CA VAL A 216 21.43 10.94 -15.49
C VAL A 216 20.71 10.12 -16.56
N PHE A 217 19.70 9.35 -16.14
CA PHE A 217 18.86 8.54 -17.01
C PHE A 217 17.41 8.99 -16.89
N GLU A 218 16.90 9.58 -17.97
CA GLU A 218 15.50 9.96 -18.12
C GLU A 218 14.66 8.69 -18.34
N ILE A 219 13.63 8.51 -17.52
CA ILE A 219 12.78 7.32 -17.60
C ILE A 219 11.64 7.64 -18.54
N ILE A 220 11.70 7.06 -19.74
CA ILE A 220 10.71 7.31 -20.79
C ILE A 220 9.56 6.32 -20.65
N SER A 221 8.35 6.84 -20.42
CA SER A 221 7.16 6.05 -20.13
C SER A 221 6.82 5.11 -21.31
N PRO A 222 6.62 3.80 -21.06
CA PRO A 222 6.21 2.86 -22.10
C PRO A 222 4.70 2.95 -22.42
N ILE A 223 3.93 3.70 -21.63
CA ILE A 223 2.45 3.74 -21.68
C ILE A 223 1.93 5.14 -21.31
N SER A 224 0.70 5.42 -21.72
CA SER A 224 -0.03 6.64 -21.42
C SER A 224 -0.92 6.46 -20.18
N GLY A 225 -0.99 7.47 -19.32
CA GLY A 225 -1.84 7.44 -18.13
C GLY A 225 -1.63 8.58 -17.13
N THR A 226 -2.35 8.53 -16.01
CA THR A 226 -2.24 9.50 -14.92
C THR A 226 -1.47 8.91 -13.75
N ILE A 227 -0.48 9.62 -13.21
CA ILE A 227 0.29 9.19 -12.03
C ILE A 227 -0.64 9.10 -10.80
N THR A 228 -0.79 7.90 -10.24
CA THR A 228 -1.62 7.65 -9.05
C THR A 228 -0.80 7.42 -7.79
N ALA A 229 0.45 6.96 -7.91
CA ALA A 229 1.37 6.80 -6.79
C ALA A 229 2.83 6.98 -7.22
N ILE A 230 3.70 7.33 -6.26
CA ILE A 230 5.15 7.36 -6.42
C ILE A 230 5.80 6.51 -5.32
N ASN A 231 6.94 5.89 -5.60
CA ASN A 231 7.68 5.14 -4.59
C ASN A 231 8.54 6.08 -3.75
N GLU A 232 7.94 6.66 -2.71
CA GLU A 232 8.63 7.62 -1.82
C GLU A 232 9.87 7.02 -1.13
N ARG A 233 9.96 5.68 -1.00
CA ARG A 233 11.13 5.01 -0.42
C ARG A 233 12.41 5.30 -1.22
N LEU A 234 12.29 5.53 -2.53
CA LEU A 234 13.44 5.81 -3.40
C LEU A 234 14.06 7.19 -3.17
N LEU A 235 13.36 8.11 -2.48
CA LEU A 235 13.92 9.41 -2.12
C LEU A 235 14.99 9.29 -1.03
N GLU A 236 14.85 8.29 -0.15
CA GLU A 236 15.78 8.01 0.94
C GLU A 236 16.71 6.84 0.63
N ALA A 237 16.26 5.88 -0.19
CA ALA A 237 16.96 4.65 -0.54
C ALA A 237 16.90 4.35 -2.06
N PRO A 238 17.51 5.20 -2.92
CA PRO A 238 17.52 5.02 -4.37
C PRO A 238 18.21 3.71 -4.82
N GLU A 239 19.11 3.15 -4.00
CA GLU A 239 19.78 1.89 -4.24
C GLU A 239 18.84 0.68 -4.27
N LEU A 240 17.58 0.83 -3.84
CA LEU A 240 16.55 -0.21 -4.01
C LEU A 240 16.33 -0.57 -5.49
N ILE A 241 16.56 0.38 -6.41
CA ILE A 241 16.53 0.12 -7.86
C ILE A 241 17.66 -0.83 -8.27
N ASN A 242 18.84 -0.70 -7.68
CA ASN A 242 19.95 -1.62 -7.92
C ASN A 242 19.68 -3.02 -7.35
N GLN A 243 19.07 -3.09 -6.16
CA GLN A 243 18.84 -4.35 -5.45
C GLN A 243 17.71 -5.17 -6.09
N ASN A 244 16.55 -4.53 -6.28
CA ASN A 244 15.28 -5.17 -6.62
C ASN A 244 14.52 -4.39 -7.72
N PRO A 245 15.07 -4.25 -8.94
CA PRO A 245 14.54 -3.36 -9.99
C PRO A 245 13.10 -3.64 -10.41
N TYR A 246 12.64 -4.89 -10.26
CA TYR A 246 11.30 -5.33 -10.64
C TYR A 246 10.31 -5.45 -9.47
N GLU A 247 10.82 -5.33 -8.23
CA GLU A 247 10.03 -5.50 -7.01
C GLU A 247 10.00 -4.18 -6.24
N ASP A 248 10.88 -4.00 -5.25
CA ASP A 248 10.94 -2.77 -4.42
C ASP A 248 11.43 -1.53 -5.18
N GLY A 249 12.06 -1.70 -6.34
CA GLY A 249 12.65 -0.64 -7.16
C GLY A 249 11.71 0.00 -8.19
N TRP A 250 10.40 -0.21 -8.09
CA TRP A 250 9.41 0.48 -8.92
C TRP A 250 9.41 1.98 -8.65
N ILE A 251 9.07 2.81 -9.64
CA ILE A 251 9.19 4.27 -9.54
C ILE A 251 7.84 4.99 -9.35
N ALA A 252 6.82 4.53 -10.07
CA ALA A 252 5.49 5.14 -10.10
C ALA A 252 4.41 4.11 -10.42
N GLU A 253 3.18 4.40 -10.01
CA GLU A 253 1.96 3.73 -10.47
C GLU A 253 1.12 4.71 -11.28
N MET A 254 0.40 4.16 -12.26
CA MET A 254 -0.37 4.91 -13.23
C MET A 254 -1.75 4.26 -13.43
N GLU A 255 -2.76 5.10 -13.62
CA GLU A 255 -4.03 4.69 -14.21
C GLU A 255 -3.96 4.89 -15.73
N LEU A 256 -4.18 3.81 -16.49
CA LEU A 256 -4.01 3.74 -17.93
C LEU A 256 -5.10 4.52 -18.68
N SER A 257 -4.69 5.35 -19.64
CA SER A 257 -5.62 6.13 -20.47
C SER A 257 -5.90 5.49 -21.85
N ASP A 258 -4.89 4.92 -22.52
CA ASP A 258 -5.04 4.28 -23.85
C ASP A 258 -4.12 3.07 -24.07
N PHE A 259 -4.19 2.11 -23.14
CA PHE A 259 -3.31 0.93 -23.19
C PHE A 259 -3.45 0.08 -24.47
N ALA A 260 -4.63 0.10 -25.12
CA ALA A 260 -4.84 -0.68 -26.33
C ALA A 260 -3.93 -0.21 -27.48
N SER A 261 -3.80 1.11 -27.66
CA SER A 261 -2.91 1.72 -28.64
C SER A 261 -1.44 1.58 -28.21
N ASP A 262 -1.13 1.90 -26.95
CA ASP A 262 0.23 1.86 -26.44
C ASP A 262 0.86 0.47 -26.58
N LYS A 263 0.03 -0.58 -26.44
CA LYS A 263 0.47 -1.98 -26.48
C LYS A 263 1.10 -2.38 -27.81
N GLU A 264 0.82 -1.68 -28.91
CA GLU A 264 1.43 -1.96 -30.22
C GLU A 264 2.93 -1.65 -30.26
N LEU A 265 3.43 -0.79 -29.36
CA LEU A 265 4.81 -0.30 -29.34
C LEU A 265 5.63 -0.77 -28.13
N ILE A 266 5.07 -1.66 -27.32
CA ILE A 266 5.76 -2.31 -26.20
C ILE A 266 5.94 -3.80 -26.48
N LEU A 267 6.96 -4.37 -25.85
CA LEU A 267 7.38 -5.74 -26.02
C LEU A 267 6.99 -6.53 -24.77
N ASP A 268 6.53 -7.76 -24.94
CA ASP A 268 6.49 -8.73 -23.85
C ASP A 268 7.89 -9.33 -23.62
N PHE A 269 7.97 -10.32 -22.73
CA PHE A 269 9.22 -11.02 -22.44
C PHE A 269 9.90 -11.59 -23.71
N GLU A 270 9.14 -12.25 -24.59
CA GLU A 270 9.69 -12.90 -25.79
C GLU A 270 10.23 -11.87 -26.80
N GLY A 271 9.61 -10.70 -26.86
CA GLY A 271 10.09 -9.57 -27.67
C GLY A 271 11.32 -8.88 -27.07
N TYR A 272 11.32 -8.62 -25.76
CA TYR A 272 12.37 -7.84 -25.11
C TYR A 272 13.66 -8.63 -24.84
N PHE A 273 13.56 -9.92 -24.49
CA PHE A 273 14.74 -10.70 -24.10
C PHE A 273 15.82 -10.81 -25.19
N PRO A 274 15.49 -10.97 -26.49
CA PRO A 274 16.46 -10.87 -27.58
C PRO A 274 17.09 -9.47 -27.73
N VAL A 275 16.32 -8.39 -27.50
CA VAL A 275 16.82 -7.01 -27.52
C VAL A 275 17.84 -6.80 -26.42
N LEU A 276 17.53 -7.26 -25.20
CA LEU A 276 18.48 -7.24 -24.08
C LEU A 276 19.78 -7.96 -24.43
N LYS A 277 19.71 -9.20 -24.94
CA LYS A 277 20.91 -9.97 -25.32
C LYS A 277 21.77 -9.24 -26.31
N ARG A 278 21.15 -8.71 -27.37
CA ARG A 278 21.86 -7.92 -28.40
C ARG A 278 22.57 -6.72 -27.77
N LYS A 279 21.87 -5.94 -26.95
CA LYS A 279 22.46 -4.78 -26.24
C LYS A 279 23.62 -5.20 -25.34
N VAL A 280 23.42 -6.22 -24.52
CA VAL A 280 24.45 -6.75 -23.63
C VAL A 280 25.66 -7.24 -24.41
N ASP A 281 25.49 -7.90 -25.56
CA ASP A 281 26.58 -8.40 -26.40
C ASP A 281 27.33 -7.28 -27.12
N GLU A 282 26.63 -6.27 -27.61
CA GLU A 282 27.18 -5.09 -28.30
C GLU A 282 27.88 -4.12 -27.34
N PHE A 283 27.40 -3.97 -26.10
CA PHE A 283 28.02 -3.10 -25.10
C PHE A 283 29.14 -3.81 -24.31
N HIS A 284 30.24 -3.08 -24.10
CA HIS A 284 31.25 -3.42 -23.11
C HIS A 284 30.84 -2.75 -21.78
N VAL A 285 30.12 -3.50 -20.93
CA VAL A 285 29.82 -3.09 -19.54
C VAL A 285 31.06 -3.25 -18.66
#